data_AF-A0A1S8SX61-F1
#
_entry.id   AF-A0A1S8SX61-F1
#
_cell.length_a   1.000
_cell.length_b   1.000
_cell.length_c   1.000
_cell.angle_alpha   90.00
_cell.angle_beta   90.00
_cell.angle_gamma   90.00
#
_symmetry.space_group_name_H-M   'P 1'
#
loop_
_entity.id
_entity.type
_entity.pdbx_description
1 polymer ?
#
loop_
_entity_poly.entity_id
_entity_poly.type
_entity_poly.pdbx_seq_one_letter_code
_entity_poly.pdbx_strand_id
1 'polypeptide(L)' 'MTKLGEMLVEDGIKKGKIQGKEEQAIETARIAIKKGLSNELIAELTGLSDKEIEIIKKTISN' A
#
# COMPACT_ATOMS: atom_id res chain seq x y z
N MET A 1 34.01 -8.11 1.77
CA MET A 1 32.89 -7.32 1.22
C MET A 1 33.35 -5.87 1.10
N THR A 2 33.20 -5.24 -0.06
CA THR A 2 33.47 -3.81 -0.22
C THR A 2 32.27 -3.02 0.30
N LYS A 3 32.50 -1.86 0.93
CA LYS A 3 31.43 -0.95 1.41
C LYS A 3 30.38 -0.60 0.34
N LEU A 4 30.77 -0.66 -0.95
CA LEU A 4 29.87 -0.45 -2.09
C LEU A 4 28.81 -1.55 -2.24
N GLY A 5 29.16 -2.80 -1.96
CA GLY A 5 28.24 -3.94 -2.09
C GLY A 5 27.14 -3.93 -1.04
N GLU A 6 27.45 -3.47 0.17
CA GLU A 6 26.47 -3.36 1.26
C GLU A 6 25.43 -2.25 0.99
N MET A 7 25.86 -1.08 0.49
CA MET A 7 24.95 0.01 0.12
C MET A 7 23.96 -0.38 -0.99
N LEU A 8 24.41 -1.09 -2.03
CA LEU A 8 23.55 -1.52 -3.14
C LEU A 8 22.47 -2.51 -2.68
N VAL A 9 22.81 -3.38 -1.72
CA VAL A 9 21.87 -4.35 -1.14
C VAL A 9 20.87 -3.65 -0.21
N GLU A 10 21.31 -2.71 0.63
CA GLU A 10 20.42 -1.92 1.48
C GLU A 10 19.42 -1.08 0.67
N ASP A 11 19.86 -0.44 -0.41
CA ASP A 11 18.99 0.35 -1.29
C ASP A 11 17.98 -0.53 -2.04
N GLY A 12 18.39 -1.71 -2.49
CA GLY A 12 17.49 -2.70 -3.11
C GLY A 12 16.41 -3.19 -2.14
N ILE A 13 16.79 -3.51 -0.90
CA ILE A 13 15.87 -3.97 0.15
C ILE A 13 14.91 -2.86 0.56
N LYS A 14 15.39 -1.62 0.73
CA LYS A 14 14.55 -0.47 1.06
C LYS A 14 13.52 -0.20 -0.02
N LYS A 15 13.93 -0.15 -1.30
CA LYS A 15 13.00 0.08 -2.42
C LYS A 15 11.94 -1.02 -2.53
N GLY A 16 12.34 -2.29 -2.43
CA GLY A 16 11.39 -3.41 -2.45
C GLY A 16 10.40 -3.38 -1.29
N LYS A 17 10.85 -2.99 -0.09
CA LYS A 17 9.99 -2.89 1.10
C LYS A 17 9.00 -1.71 1.04
N ILE A 18 9.38 -0.62 0.37
CA ILE A 18 8.50 0.54 0.16
C ILE A 18 7.42 0.19 -0.86
N GLN A 19 7.80 -0.36 -2.03
CA GLN A 19 6.84 -0.77 -3.06
C GLN A 19 5.85 -1.83 -2.55
N GLY A 20 6.33 -2.83 -1.82
CA GLY A 20 5.47 -3.88 -1.27
C GLY A 20 4.45 -3.35 -0.26
N LYS A 21 4.82 -2.34 0.54
CA LYS A 21 3.88 -1.72 1.50
C LYS A 21 2.79 -0.91 0.82
N GLU A 22 3.13 -0.15 -0.21
CA GLU A 22 2.17 0.65 -0.97
C GLU A 22 1.18 -0.24 -1.73
N GLU A 23 1.66 -1.30 -2.39
CA GLU A 23 0.79 -2.27 -3.07
C GLU A 23 -0.14 -2.99 -2.09
N GLN A 24 0.39 -3.41 -0.94
CA GLN A 24 -0.39 -4.12 0.08
C GLN A 24 -1.48 -3.24 0.71
N ALA A 25 -1.22 -1.95 0.94
CA ALA A 25 -2.23 -1.02 1.44
C ALA A 25 -3.38 -0.84 0.44
N ILE A 26 -3.06 -0.63 -0.84
CA ILE A 26 -4.06 -0.47 -1.91
C ILE A 26 -4.86 -1.76 -2.12
N GLU A 27 -4.20 -2.93 -2.10
CA GLU A 27 -4.87 -4.21 -2.24
C GLU A 27 -5.79 -4.52 -1.06
N THR A 28 -5.33 -4.25 0.17
CA THR A 28 -6.15 -4.38 1.38
C THR A 28 -7.37 -3.46 1.30
N ALA A 29 -7.20 -2.20 0.89
CA ALA A 29 -8.31 -1.28 0.68
C ALA A 29 -9.27 -1.78 -0.40
N ARG A 30 -8.78 -2.29 -1.53
CA ARG A 30 -9.63 -2.87 -2.58
C ARG A 30 -10.45 -4.06 -2.09
N ILE A 31 -9.82 -5.00 -1.38
CA ILE A 31 -10.50 -6.17 -0.80
C ILE A 31 -11.55 -5.71 0.21
N ALA A 32 -11.22 -4.74 1.05
CA ALA A 32 -12.11 -4.24 2.07
C ALA A 32 -13.33 -3.51 1.48
N ILE A 33 -13.12 -2.67 0.46
CA ILE A 33 -14.20 -2.04 -0.32
C ILE A 33 -15.10 -3.10 -0.97
N LYS A 34 -14.52 -4.12 -1.60
CA LYS A 34 -15.28 -5.23 -2.21
C LYS A 34 -16.10 -6.02 -1.20
N LYS A 35 -15.59 -6.17 0.03
CA LYS A 35 -16.30 -6.81 1.15
C LYS A 35 -17.37 -5.91 1.79
N GLY A 36 -17.47 -4.64 1.38
CA GLY A 36 -18.44 -3.69 1.93
C GLY A 36 -18.05 -3.14 3.30
N LEU A 37 -16.76 -3.13 3.65
CA LEU A 37 -16.28 -2.50 4.88
C LEU A 37 -16.45 -0.97 4.83
N SER A 38 -16.58 -0.36 6.01
CA SER A 38 -16.65 1.10 6.15
C SER A 38 -15.31 1.75 5.85
N ASN A 39 -15.36 2.99 5.34
CA ASN A 39 -14.15 3.76 5.03
C ASN A 39 -13.27 3.97 6.28
N GLU A 40 -13.88 4.13 7.46
CA GLU A 40 -13.16 4.26 8.74
C GLU A 40 -12.29 3.03 9.04
N LEU A 41 -12.84 1.81 8.90
CA LEU A 41 -12.12 0.56 9.09
C LEU A 41 -11.01 0.38 8.04
N ILE A 42 -11.28 0.80 6.80
CA ILE A 42 -10.29 0.75 5.73
C ILE A 42 -9.13 1.70 6.04
N ALA A 43 -9.42 2.91 6.49
CA ALA A 43 -8.44 3.90 6.89
C ALA A 43 -7.59 3.40 8.05
N GLU A 44 -8.20 2.77 9.06
CA GLU A 44 -7.49 2.18 10.19
C GLU A 44 -6.58 1.01 9.78
N LEU A 45 -7.05 0.14 8.88
CA LEU A 45 -6.28 -1.04 8.44
C LEU A 45 -5.14 -0.71 7.47
N THR A 46 -5.33 0.31 6.63
CA THR A 46 -4.40 0.61 5.53
C THR A 46 -3.59 1.88 5.75
N GLY A 47 -4.00 2.73 6.70
CA GLY A 47 -3.44 4.07 6.90
C GLY A 47 -3.80 5.07 5.81
N LEU A 48 -4.70 4.70 4.89
CA LEU A 48 -5.14 5.56 3.80
C LEU A 48 -6.18 6.57 4.28
N SER A 49 -6.16 7.75 3.67
CA SER A 49 -7.15 8.79 3.91
C SER A 49 -8.48 8.46 3.22
N ASP A 50 -9.59 9.00 3.71
CA ASP A 50 -10.91 8.84 3.06
C ASP A 50 -10.90 9.21 1.58
N LYS A 51 -10.13 10.25 1.21
CA LYS A 51 -9.94 10.65 -0.20
C LYS A 51 -9.31 9.55 -1.04
N GLU A 52 -8.28 8.89 -0.52
CA GLU A 52 -7.58 7.80 -1.22
C GLU A 52 -8.50 6.59 -1.37
N ILE A 53 -9.26 6.27 -0.32
CA ILE A 53 -10.26 5.21 -0.33
C ILE A 53 -11.35 5.49 -1.38
N GLU A 54 -11.83 6.73 -1.47
CA GLU A 54 -12.79 7.16 -2.51
C GLU A 54 -12.24 7.00 -3.93
N ILE A 55 -10.98 7.39 -4.15
CA ILE A 55 -10.31 7.24 -5.44
C ILE A 55 -10.23 5.76 -5.81
N ILE A 56 -9.77 4.91 -4.89
CA ILE A 56 -9.69 3.46 -5.09
C ILE A 56 -11.07 2.89 -5.39
N LYS A 57 -12.11 3.31 -4.67
CA LYS A 57 -13.49 2.87 -4.88
C LYS A 57 -14.00 3.22 -6.27
N LYS A 58 -13.74 4.44 -6.75
CA LYS A 58 -14.05 4.88 -8.13
C LYS A 58 -13.29 4.07 -9.18
N THR A 59 -12.04 3.72 -8.91
CA THR A 59 -11.23 2.90 -9.82
C THR A 59 -11.71 1.44 -9.90
N ILE A 60 -12.29 0.86 -8.84
CA ILE A 60 -12.85 -0.50 -8.87
C ILE A 60 -14.22 -0.54 -9.57
N SER A 61 -15.01 0.53 -9.47
CA SER A 61 -16.36 0.60 -10.04
C SER A 61 -16.42 0.96 -11.53
N ASN A 62 -15.29 1.24 -12.17
CA ASN A 62 -15.14 1.48 -13.61
C ASN A 62 -14.54 0.25 -14.30
#